data_AF-A0A6S6PCV1-F1
#
_entry.id   AF-A0A6S6PCV1-F1
#
_cell.length_a   1.000
_cell.length_b   1.000
_cell.length_c   1.000
_cell.angle_alpha   90.00
_cell.angle_beta   90.00
_cell.angle_gamma   90.00
#
_symmetry.space_group_name_H-M   'P 1'
#
loop_
_entity.id
_entity.type
_entity.pdbx_description
1 polymer ?
#
loop_
_entity_poly.entity_id
_entity_poly.type
_entity_poly.pdbx_seq_one_letter_code
_entity_poly.pdbx_strand_id
1 'polypeptide(L)'
;MTEAEENGEDAMEAAQETGPVVRLLDLSGGAEDNIIEDIKGFLDAEHANAFARAYVRDSIEICRVPGASARDTLEAWFSFGENAEVLGTEDPWVSSGELNDFIDRPATEEERDWRLLDPRRYESEEEE
;
A
#
# COMPACT_ATOMS: atom_id res chain seq x y z
N MET A 1 25.24 7.66 24.17
CA MET A 1 23.95 6.96 24.14
C MET A 1 23.43 7.01 25.55
N THR A 2 22.45 7.87 25.76
CA THR A 2 21.83 8.15 27.06
C THR A 2 20.64 7.22 27.20
N GLU A 3 20.31 6.75 28.41
CA GLU A 3 19.18 5.83 28.68
C GLU A 3 17.80 6.33 28.19
N ALA A 4 17.70 7.61 27.78
CA ALA A 4 16.52 8.22 27.18
C ALA A 4 16.42 8.03 25.65
N GLU A 5 17.53 7.82 24.96
CA GLU A 5 17.58 7.53 23.51
C GLU A 5 17.21 6.06 23.27
N GLU A 6 17.81 5.14 24.04
CA GLU A 6 17.52 3.70 23.99
C GLU A 6 16.05 3.35 24.32
N ASN A 7 15.39 4.10 25.22
CA ASN A 7 13.96 3.92 25.53
C ASN A 7 13.02 4.48 24.44
N GLY A 8 13.49 5.42 23.62
CA GLY A 8 12.71 5.98 22.50
C GLY A 8 12.72 5.05 21.29
N GLU A 9 13.87 4.44 21.01
CA GLU A 9 14.06 3.45 19.96
C GLU A 9 13.25 2.17 20.23
N ASP A 10 13.31 1.61 21.45
CA ASP A 10 12.57 0.38 21.83
C ASP A 10 11.03 0.55 21.75
N ALA A 11 10.52 1.73 22.08
CA ALA A 11 9.09 2.04 21.97
C ALA A 11 8.64 2.26 20.51
N MET A 12 9.53 2.77 19.65
CA MET A 12 9.27 2.94 18.22
C MET A 12 9.26 1.59 17.51
N GLU A 13 10.21 0.70 17.84
CA GLU A 13 10.30 -0.68 17.32
C GLU A 13 9.07 -1.52 17.74
N ALA A 14 8.63 -1.42 19.00
CA ALA A 14 7.42 -2.10 19.48
C ALA A 14 6.11 -1.53 18.88
N ALA A 15 6.07 -0.23 18.58
CA ALA A 15 4.95 0.39 17.87
C ALA A 15 4.91 -0.03 16.39
N GLN A 16 6.05 -0.26 15.75
CA GLN A 16 6.14 -0.80 14.40
C GLN A 16 5.68 -2.28 14.33
N GLU A 17 5.86 -3.03 15.43
CA GLU A 17 5.37 -4.41 15.58
C GLU A 17 3.85 -4.51 15.85
N THR A 18 3.23 -3.44 16.40
CA THR A 18 1.79 -3.40 16.76
C THR A 18 0.96 -2.38 15.97
N GLY A 19 1.59 -1.65 15.04
CA GLY A 19 1.01 -0.58 14.26
C GLY A 19 0.21 -1.07 13.04
N PRO A 20 -0.28 -0.13 12.22
CA PRO A 20 -1.00 -0.44 10.99
C PRO A 20 -0.16 -1.33 10.06
N VAL A 21 -0.84 -2.29 9.42
CA VAL A 21 -0.21 -3.19 8.44
C VAL A 21 -0.94 -3.02 7.11
N VAL A 22 -0.19 -2.91 6.02
CA VAL A 22 -0.77 -2.98 4.66
C VAL A 22 -0.47 -4.34 4.08
N ARG A 23 -1.52 -5.12 3.82
CA ARG A 23 -1.44 -6.41 3.14
C ARG A 23 -1.59 -6.22 1.63
N LEU A 24 -0.58 -6.64 0.89
CA LEU A 24 -0.61 -6.69 -0.57
C LEU A 24 -1.18 -8.03 -1.03
N LEU A 25 -2.12 -7.97 -1.97
CA LEU A 25 -2.86 -9.12 -2.46
C LEU A 25 -2.68 -9.25 -3.98
N ASP A 26 -2.44 -10.47 -4.43
CA ASP A 26 -2.44 -10.83 -5.84
C ASP A 26 -3.86 -11.14 -6.30
N LEU A 27 -4.35 -10.45 -7.34
CA LEU A 27 -5.67 -10.75 -7.91
C LEU A 27 -5.62 -11.85 -8.97
N SER A 28 -4.42 -12.18 -9.48
CA SER A 28 -4.26 -13.15 -10.56
C SER A 28 -4.40 -14.62 -10.13
N GLY A 29 -4.29 -14.88 -8.82
CA GLY A 29 -4.33 -16.23 -8.25
C GLY A 29 -3.03 -17.02 -8.38
N GLY A 30 -1.92 -16.33 -8.61
CA GLY A 30 -0.57 -16.88 -8.67
C GLY A 30 0.11 -17.04 -7.30
N ALA A 31 -0.32 -16.31 -6.28
CA ALA A 31 0.22 -16.40 -4.91
C ALA A 31 -0.56 -17.40 -4.02
N GLU A 32 0.14 -18.03 -3.07
CA GLU A 32 -0.53 -18.83 -2.03
C GLU A 32 -1.45 -17.93 -1.19
N ASP A 33 -2.71 -18.37 -1.02
CA ASP A 33 -3.78 -17.60 -0.35
C ASP A 33 -4.02 -16.18 -0.92
N ASN A 34 -3.49 -15.88 -2.12
CA ASN A 34 -3.48 -14.57 -2.75
C ASN A 34 -2.71 -13.49 -1.98
N ILE A 35 -1.88 -13.84 -1.00
CA ILE A 35 -1.12 -12.86 -0.20
C ILE A 35 0.28 -12.72 -0.80
N ILE A 36 0.68 -11.48 -1.13
CA ILE A 36 2.02 -11.15 -1.61
C ILE A 36 2.94 -10.83 -0.43
N GLU A 37 2.54 -9.87 0.40
CA GLU A 37 3.38 -9.32 1.47
C GLU A 37 2.51 -8.61 2.51
N ASP A 38 2.92 -8.66 3.79
CA ASP A 38 2.42 -7.78 4.84
C ASP A 38 3.49 -6.73 5.15
N ILE A 39 3.21 -5.47 4.82
CA ILE A 39 4.11 -4.33 5.06
C ILE A 39 3.77 -3.71 6.41
N LYS A 40 4.78 -3.59 7.28
CA LYS A 40 4.70 -2.93 8.59
C LYS A 40 5.48 -1.60 8.57
N GLY A 41 5.55 -0.93 9.72
CA GLY A 41 6.39 0.26 9.90
C GLY A 41 5.71 1.59 9.56
N PHE A 42 4.40 1.58 9.30
CA PHE A 42 3.64 2.80 9.04
C PHE A 42 3.54 3.68 10.28
N LEU A 43 3.83 4.97 10.11
CA LEU A 43 3.70 6.01 11.15
C LEU A 43 2.34 6.02 11.85
N ASP A 44 1.26 5.95 11.07
CA ASP A 44 -0.11 5.95 11.56
C ASP A 44 -1.08 5.37 10.49
N ALA A 45 -2.37 5.36 10.81
CA ALA A 45 -3.42 4.86 9.92
C ALA A 45 -3.58 5.72 8.66
N GLU A 46 -3.34 7.03 8.72
CA GLU A 46 -3.44 7.92 7.56
C GLU A 46 -2.33 7.60 6.55
N HIS A 47 -1.12 7.37 7.04
CA HIS A 47 0.02 6.95 6.23
C HIS A 47 -0.24 5.59 5.56
N ALA A 48 -0.71 4.58 6.30
CA ALA A 48 -1.05 3.26 5.75
C ALA A 48 -2.16 3.34 4.70
N ASN A 49 -3.21 4.14 4.96
CA ASN A 49 -4.30 4.38 4.02
C ASN A 49 -3.80 5.07 2.74
N ALA A 50 -2.94 6.09 2.87
CA ALA A 50 -2.35 6.79 1.73
C ALA A 50 -1.49 5.86 0.87
N PHE A 51 -0.66 5.02 1.51
CA PHE A 51 0.14 4.01 0.83
C PHE A 51 -0.74 3.01 0.07
N ALA A 52 -1.72 2.39 0.73
CA ALA A 52 -2.60 1.41 0.12
C ALA A 52 -3.35 2.00 -1.08
N ARG A 53 -3.83 3.25 -0.94
CA ARG A 53 -4.48 3.99 -2.01
C ARG A 53 -3.56 4.21 -3.22
N ALA A 54 -2.34 4.71 -3.00
CA ALA A 54 -1.36 4.93 -4.06
C ALA A 54 -0.94 3.63 -4.75
N TYR A 55 -0.78 2.55 -3.98
CA TYR A 55 -0.42 1.22 -4.47
C TYR A 55 -1.48 0.67 -5.44
N VAL A 56 -2.75 0.70 -5.03
CA VAL A 56 -3.86 0.22 -5.87
C VAL A 56 -3.97 1.06 -7.14
N ARG A 57 -3.77 2.38 -7.07
CA ARG A 57 -3.75 3.23 -8.27
C ARG A 57 -2.61 2.86 -9.22
N ASP A 58 -1.40 2.65 -8.70
CA ASP A 58 -0.26 2.20 -9.50
C ASP A 58 -0.57 0.88 -10.22
N SER A 59 -1.13 -0.08 -9.50
CA SER A 59 -1.50 -1.39 -10.03
C SER A 59 -2.57 -1.31 -11.14
N ILE A 60 -3.62 -0.51 -10.94
CA ILE A 60 -4.65 -0.25 -11.96
C ILE A 60 -4.03 0.37 -13.21
N GLU A 61 -3.16 1.37 -13.05
CA GLU A 61 -2.56 2.06 -14.19
C GLU A 61 -1.54 1.19 -14.95
N ILE A 62 -0.88 0.21 -14.31
CA ILE A 62 -0.08 -0.81 -15.01
C ILE A 62 -0.97 -1.66 -15.92
N CYS A 63 -2.21 -1.94 -15.50
CA CYS A 63 -3.18 -2.72 -16.26
C CYS A 63 -3.88 -1.90 -17.38
N ARG A 64 -3.72 -0.58 -17.39
CA ARG A 64 -4.39 0.31 -18.35
C ARG A 64 -3.65 0.39 -19.68
N VAL A 65 -4.14 -0.34 -20.67
CA VAL A 65 -3.63 -0.25 -22.04
C VAL A 65 -4.10 1.07 -22.70
N PRO A 66 -3.27 1.75 -23.52
CA PRO A 66 -3.70 2.95 -24.24
C PRO A 66 -4.98 2.74 -25.05
N GLY A 67 -6.01 3.53 -24.76
CA GLY A 67 -7.31 3.45 -25.43
C GLY A 67 -8.25 2.37 -24.91
N ALA A 68 -7.89 1.64 -23.84
CA ALA A 68 -8.77 0.69 -23.16
C ALA A 68 -10.00 1.41 -22.57
N SER A 69 -11.14 0.73 -22.56
CA SER A 69 -12.31 1.23 -21.83
C SER A 69 -12.13 1.05 -20.31
N ALA A 70 -12.97 1.74 -19.54
CA ALA A 70 -13.10 1.55 -18.09
C ALA A 70 -13.30 0.06 -17.74
N ARG A 71 -14.18 -0.62 -18.48
CA ARG A 71 -14.46 -2.05 -18.29
C ARG A 71 -13.23 -2.90 -18.57
N ASP A 72 -12.55 -2.69 -19.69
CA ASP A 72 -11.39 -3.49 -20.07
C ASP A 72 -10.24 -3.31 -19.06
N THR A 73 -10.07 -2.07 -18.55
CA THR A 73 -9.07 -1.78 -17.51
C THR A 73 -9.38 -2.53 -16.22
N LEU A 74 -10.66 -2.51 -15.80
CA LEU A 74 -11.09 -3.21 -14.60
C LEU A 74 -10.96 -4.73 -14.73
N GLU A 75 -11.34 -5.29 -15.88
CA GLU A 75 -11.18 -6.73 -16.18
C GLU A 75 -9.70 -7.15 -16.19
N ALA A 76 -8.83 -6.31 -16.75
CA ALA A 76 -7.38 -6.54 -16.73
C ALA A 76 -6.83 -6.48 -15.30
N TRP A 77 -7.23 -5.49 -14.50
CA TRP A 77 -6.78 -5.37 -13.11
C TRP A 77 -7.24 -6.56 -12.25
N PHE A 78 -8.47 -7.04 -12.39
CA PHE A 78 -8.88 -8.27 -11.70
C PHE A 78 -8.15 -9.53 -12.17
N SER A 79 -7.56 -9.53 -13.37
CA SER A 79 -6.89 -10.70 -13.93
C SER A 79 -5.38 -10.73 -13.65
N PHE A 80 -4.76 -9.56 -13.49
CA PHE A 80 -3.30 -9.41 -13.45
C PHE A 80 -2.80 -8.40 -12.42
N GLY A 81 -3.71 -7.65 -11.81
CA GLY A 81 -3.39 -6.59 -10.88
C GLY A 81 -3.24 -7.11 -9.45
N GLU A 82 -3.02 -6.15 -8.59
CA GLU A 82 -2.77 -6.32 -7.17
C GLU A 82 -3.67 -5.36 -6.40
N ASN A 83 -4.09 -5.78 -5.22
CA ASN A 83 -4.88 -4.98 -4.29
C ASN A 83 -4.10 -4.75 -2.99
N ALA A 84 -4.53 -3.78 -2.21
CA ALA A 84 -4.01 -3.53 -0.87
C ALA A 84 -5.14 -3.44 0.14
N GLU A 85 -4.95 -4.03 1.32
CA GLU A 85 -5.85 -3.95 2.46
C GLU A 85 -5.12 -3.41 3.69
N VAL A 86 -5.74 -2.47 4.40
CA VAL A 86 -5.20 -1.93 5.66
C VAL A 86 -5.77 -2.70 6.84
N LEU A 87 -4.89 -3.17 7.72
CA LEU A 87 -5.19 -3.96 8.91
C LEU A 87 -4.73 -3.22 10.17
N GLY A 88 -5.38 -3.51 11.30
CA GLY A 88 -4.97 -2.96 12.60
C GLY A 88 -5.38 -1.50 12.85
N THR A 89 -6.33 -0.98 12.07
CA THR A 89 -6.86 0.39 12.23
C THR A 89 -8.38 0.39 12.45
N GLU A 90 -8.93 1.45 13.04
CA GLU A 90 -10.37 1.57 13.31
C GLU A 90 -11.20 1.82 12.04
N ASP A 91 -10.64 2.59 11.09
CA ASP A 91 -11.27 2.96 9.82
C ASP A 91 -10.31 2.71 8.65
N PRO A 92 -10.13 1.44 8.23
CA PRO A 92 -9.21 1.10 7.16
C PRO A 92 -9.75 1.55 5.81
N TRP A 93 -8.88 2.12 4.99
CA TRP A 93 -9.19 2.34 3.59
C TRP A 93 -9.41 1.02 2.86
N VAL A 94 -10.41 0.97 1.99
CA VAL A 94 -10.72 -0.20 1.14
C VAL A 94 -10.88 0.23 -0.31
N SER A 95 -10.25 -0.49 -1.23
CA SER A 95 -10.24 -0.15 -2.65
C SER A 95 -11.63 -0.06 -3.28
N SER A 96 -12.56 -0.89 -2.84
CA SER A 96 -13.95 -0.89 -3.34
C SER A 96 -14.68 0.45 -3.14
N GLY A 97 -14.25 1.28 -2.18
CA GLY A 97 -14.82 2.61 -1.94
C GLY A 97 -14.49 3.63 -3.03
N GLU A 98 -13.36 3.48 -3.72
CA GLU A 98 -12.86 4.44 -4.73
C GLU A 98 -12.64 3.81 -6.12
N LEU A 99 -12.82 2.50 -6.25
CA LEU A 99 -12.46 1.74 -7.45
C LEU A 99 -13.06 2.32 -8.74
N ASN A 100 -14.33 2.73 -8.73
CA ASN A 100 -14.95 3.32 -9.92
C ASN A 100 -14.27 4.64 -10.33
N ASP A 101 -13.89 5.48 -9.37
CA ASP A 101 -13.20 6.75 -9.65
C ASP A 101 -11.82 6.50 -10.25
N PHE A 102 -11.07 5.52 -9.71
CA PHE A 102 -9.76 5.16 -10.24
C PHE A 102 -9.82 4.64 -11.67
N ILE A 103 -10.85 3.85 -11.99
CA ILE A 103 -11.06 3.32 -13.34
C ILE A 103 -11.43 4.44 -14.32
N ASP A 104 -12.31 5.36 -13.92
CA ASP A 104 -12.79 6.47 -14.77
C ASP A 104 -11.74 7.58 -14.95
N ARG A 105 -10.86 7.78 -13.96
CA ARG A 105 -9.86 8.86 -13.95
C ARG A 105 -8.43 8.29 -13.83
N PRO A 106 -7.69 8.23 -14.96
CA PRO A 106 -6.30 7.82 -14.94
C PRO A 106 -5.49 8.60 -13.90
N ALA A 107 -4.68 7.90 -13.12
CA ALA A 107 -3.81 8.51 -12.12
C ALA A 107 -2.63 9.26 -12.76
N THR A 108 -2.26 10.38 -12.16
CA THR A 108 -0.98 11.05 -12.42
C THR A 108 0.18 10.27 -11.81
N GLU A 109 1.42 10.60 -12.19
CA GLU A 109 2.63 10.01 -11.62
C GLU A 109 2.73 10.22 -10.10
N GLU A 110 2.32 11.38 -9.60
CA GLU A 110 2.32 11.70 -8.17
C GLU A 110 1.28 10.89 -7.38
N GLU A 111 0.08 10.70 -7.93
CA GLU A 111 -1.00 9.95 -7.28
C GLU A 111 -0.73 8.45 -7.15
N ARG A 112 0.21 7.92 -7.95
CA ARG A 112 0.62 6.51 -7.94
C ARG A 112 1.97 6.27 -7.28
N ASP A 113 2.63 7.32 -6.77
CA ASP A 113 3.97 7.20 -6.19
C ASP A 113 3.93 6.66 -4.76
N TRP A 114 3.57 5.39 -4.62
CA TRP A 114 3.56 4.68 -3.35
C TRP A 114 4.96 4.52 -2.76
N ARG A 115 6.03 4.61 -3.57
CA ARG A 115 7.42 4.48 -3.10
C ARG A 115 7.86 5.63 -2.22
N LEU A 116 7.24 6.80 -2.35
CA LEU A 116 7.43 7.92 -1.43
C LEU A 116 6.75 7.71 -0.07
N LEU A 117 5.78 6.80 -0.02
CA LEU A 117 5.00 6.45 1.18
C LEU A 117 5.44 5.10 1.76
N ASP A 118 6.47 4.46 1.19
CA ASP A 118 6.92 3.15 1.65
C ASP A 118 7.74 3.31 2.95
N PRO A 119 7.27 2.78 4.09
CA PRO A 119 7.97 2.92 5.36
C PRO A 119 9.38 2.28 5.33
N ARG A 120 9.59 1.28 4.48
CA ARG A 120 10.87 0.57 4.32
C ARG A 120 11.97 1.46 3.73
N ARG A 121 11.60 2.61 3.16
CA ARG A 121 12.54 3.61 2.64
C ARG A 121 13.44 4.17 3.74
N TYR A 122 12.91 4.30 4.97
CA TYR A 122 13.64 4.91 6.09
C TYR A 122 14.47 3.90 6.89
N GLU A 123 14.13 2.61 6.83
CA GLU A 123 14.88 1.53 7.51
C GLU A 123 16.30 1.35 6.95
N SER A 124 16.56 1.79 5.71
CA SER A 124 17.88 1.70 5.08
C SER A 124 18.84 2.84 5.46
N GLU A 125 18.36 3.89 6.14
CA GLU A 125 19.15 5.09 6.46
C GLU A 125 19.81 5.05 7.86
N GLU A 126 19.54 4.01 8.68
CA GLU A 126 20.07 3.88 10.05
C GLU A 126 21.34 2.98 10.16
N GLU A 127 21.86 2.47 9.04
CA GLU A 127 23.12 1.71 8.97
C GLU A 127 24.31 2.54 8.43
N GLU A 128 24.67 3.68 9.03
CA GLU A 128 26.01 4.33 8.82
C GLU A 128 26.63 4.94 10.09
#